data_AF-A0AAW5GET2-F1
#
_entry.id   AF-A0AAW5GET2-F1
#
_cell.length_a   1.000
_cell.length_b   1.000
_cell.length_c   1.000
_cell.angle_alpha   90.00
_cell.angle_beta   90.00
_cell.angle_gamma   90.00
#
_symmetry.space_group_name_H-M   'P 1'
#
loop_
_entity.id
_entity.type
_entity.pdbx_description
1 polymer ?
#
loop_
_entity_poly.entity_id
_entity_poly.type
_entity_poly.pdbx_seq_one_letter_code
_entity_poly.pdbx_strand_id
1 'polypeptide(L)'
;GTASGGINIQVGANTGANEVIKIDSGALVNAKTSGGLSSGVSTAVAAISGTTASGAVSGIGGDDGLAQKIVNAVDTALKAVDTARSNLGAIQNRFESTITNVNNTINNLSNARGRIQDADYAVEVSNMTKANILQQAGTSVLSQANQVPQTVLSLLR
;
A
#
# COMPACT_ATOMS: atom_id res chain seq x y z
N GLY A 1 22.81 -8.24 -18.83
CA GLY A 1 21.42 -8.38 -18.37
C GLY A 1 21.06 -7.17 -17.55
N THR A 2 20.37 -6.21 -18.16
CA THR A 2 19.90 -4.99 -17.50
C THR A 2 18.59 -5.31 -16.77
N ALA A 3 18.70 -5.62 -15.49
CA ALA A 3 17.53 -5.70 -14.61
C ALA A 3 16.93 -4.29 -14.47
N SER A 4 15.91 -4.01 -15.29
CA SER A 4 14.89 -2.99 -15.03
C SER A 4 14.11 -3.47 -13.81
N GLY A 5 14.65 -3.21 -12.63
CA GLY A 5 14.04 -3.53 -11.35
C GLY A 5 13.26 -2.33 -10.85
N GLY A 6 12.02 -2.17 -11.32
CA GLY A 6 11.07 -1.26 -10.67
C GLY A 6 10.57 -1.87 -9.34
N ILE A 7 10.27 -1.04 -8.35
CA ILE A 7 9.60 -1.48 -7.11
C ILE A 7 8.10 -1.41 -7.34
N ASN A 8 7.42 -2.54 -7.18
CA ASN A 8 5.96 -2.62 -7.25
C ASN A 8 5.42 -2.77 -5.82
N ILE A 9 4.68 -1.78 -5.33
CA ILE A 9 3.98 -1.86 -4.05
C ILE A 9 2.52 -2.19 -4.32
N GLN A 10 2.09 -3.36 -3.85
CA GLN A 10 0.69 -3.79 -3.90
C GLN A 10 -0.10 -3.02 -2.83
N VAL A 11 -1.09 -2.25 -3.27
CA VAL A 11 -1.90 -1.41 -2.37
C VAL A 11 -3.41 -1.67 -2.45
N GLY A 12 -3.82 -2.70 -3.20
CA GLY A 12 -5.20 -3.21 -3.26
C GLY A 12 -5.25 -4.73 -3.17
N ALA A 13 -6.45 -5.29 -3.08
CA ALA A 13 -6.66 -6.72 -2.89
C ALA A 13 -6.55 -7.53 -4.20
N ASN A 14 -6.66 -6.87 -5.36
CA ASN A 14 -6.63 -7.53 -6.66
C ASN A 14 -5.35 -7.19 -7.44
N THR A 15 -4.97 -8.05 -8.39
CA THR A 15 -3.70 -7.97 -9.13
C THR A 15 -3.75 -6.99 -10.32
N GLY A 16 -4.76 -6.12 -10.36
CA GLY A 16 -4.95 -5.14 -11.43
C GLY A 16 -3.87 -4.05 -11.44
N ALA A 17 -3.54 -3.54 -12.62
CA ALA A 17 -2.52 -2.49 -12.79
C ALA A 17 -2.83 -1.19 -12.01
N ASN A 18 -4.10 -0.95 -11.67
CA ASN A 18 -4.58 0.23 -10.94
C ASN A 18 -4.32 0.13 -9.42
N GLU A 19 -4.06 -1.06 -8.89
CA GLU A 19 -3.87 -1.33 -7.45
C GLU A 19 -2.39 -1.51 -7.08
N VAL A 20 -1.50 -1.29 -8.04
CA VAL A 20 -0.05 -1.34 -7.84
C VAL A 20 0.53 0.06 -8.03
N ILE A 21 1.28 0.53 -7.04
CA ILE A 21 2.14 1.69 -7.18
C ILE A 21 3.47 1.19 -7.74
N LYS A 22 3.74 1.53 -9.00
CA LYS A 22 4.97 1.17 -9.69
C LYS A 22 5.96 2.32 -9.58
N ILE A 23 7.15 2.02 -9.10
CA ILE A 23 8.28 2.93 -9.05
C ILE A 23 9.29 2.39 -10.06
N ASP A 24 9.26 2.94 -11.28
CA ASP A 24 10.12 2.48 -12.36
C ASP A 24 11.58 2.94 -12.17
N SER A 25 12.55 2.16 -12.65
CA SER A 25 13.97 2.51 -12.60
C SER A 25 14.31 3.77 -13.41
N GLY A 26 13.46 4.17 -14.37
CA GLY A 26 13.55 5.46 -15.06
C GLY A 26 12.95 6.64 -14.28
N ALA A 27 12.13 6.37 -13.27
CA ALA A 27 11.60 7.37 -12.33
C ALA A 27 12.59 7.68 -11.19
N LEU A 28 13.41 6.70 -10.80
CA LEU A 28 14.58 6.93 -9.98
C LEU A 28 15.67 7.49 -10.87
N VAL A 29 16.40 8.50 -10.40
CA VAL A 29 17.52 9.09 -11.13
C VAL A 29 18.60 8.03 -11.34
N ASN A 30 18.49 7.24 -12.39
CA ASN A 30 19.53 6.31 -12.80
C ASN A 30 20.58 7.12 -13.58
N ALA A 31 21.44 7.81 -12.84
CA ALA A 31 22.53 8.63 -13.37
C ALA A 31 23.49 7.85 -14.31
N LYS A 32 23.41 6.51 -14.33
CA LYS A 32 24.17 5.63 -15.24
C LYS A 32 23.46 5.26 -16.54
N THR A 33 22.15 5.45 -16.70
CA THR A 33 21.39 4.95 -17.88
C THR A 33 20.63 6.02 -18.67
N SER A 34 20.54 7.26 -18.19
CA SER A 34 20.22 8.37 -19.09
C SER A 34 21.48 8.68 -19.92
N GLY A 35 21.65 7.94 -21.02
CA GLY A 35 22.80 8.04 -21.93
C GLY A 35 23.11 9.46 -22.42
N GLY A 36 22.19 10.42 -22.27
CA GLY A 36 22.43 11.84 -22.54
C GLY A 36 23.19 12.60 -21.44
N LEU A 37 22.98 12.27 -20.15
CA LEU A 37 23.56 13.04 -19.04
C LEU A 37 25.04 12.68 -18.80
N SER A 38 25.34 11.39 -18.66
CA SER A 38 26.74 10.95 -18.49
C SER A 38 27.56 11.21 -19.75
N SER A 39 27.00 11.00 -20.95
CA SER A 39 27.73 11.25 -22.20
C SER A 39 27.90 12.75 -22.46
N GLY A 40 26.87 13.57 -22.24
CA GLY A 40 26.92 15.03 -22.42
C GLY A 40 27.85 15.73 -21.43
N VAL A 41 27.85 15.30 -20.16
CA VAL A 41 28.76 15.86 -19.15
C VAL A 41 30.18 15.36 -19.36
N SER A 42 30.41 14.07 -19.66
CA SER A 42 31.77 13.57 -19.95
C SER A 42 32.37 14.17 -21.22
N THR A 43 31.59 14.42 -22.27
CA THR A 43 32.05 15.12 -23.48
C THR A 43 32.32 16.60 -23.24
N ALA A 44 31.49 17.28 -22.44
CA ALA A 44 31.73 18.66 -22.04
C ALA A 44 32.99 18.79 -21.15
N VAL A 45 33.17 17.89 -20.17
CA VAL A 45 34.35 17.85 -19.31
C VAL A 45 35.61 17.49 -20.11
N ALA A 46 35.55 16.55 -21.07
CA ALA A 46 36.68 16.24 -21.94
C ALA A 46 37.06 17.42 -22.85
N ALA A 47 36.08 18.19 -23.31
CA ALA A 47 36.30 19.40 -24.10
C ALA A 47 36.91 20.55 -23.27
N ILE A 48 36.50 20.69 -22.00
CA ILE A 48 37.12 21.64 -21.05
C ILE A 48 38.53 21.19 -20.63
N SER A 49 38.74 19.87 -20.46
CA SER A 49 40.00 19.30 -19.97
C SER A 49 41.05 19.09 -21.08
N GLY A 50 40.74 19.40 -22.34
CA GLY A 50 41.68 19.32 -23.46
C GLY A 50 42.12 17.91 -23.85
N THR A 51 41.39 16.86 -23.45
CA THR A 51 41.80 15.46 -23.66
C THR A 51 41.35 14.85 -25.00
N THR A 52 40.57 15.58 -25.80
CA THR A 52 40.32 15.24 -27.21
C THR A 52 41.21 16.10 -28.12
N ALA A 53 42.02 15.42 -28.93
CA ALA A 53 43.16 15.95 -29.66
C ALA A 53 42.93 17.23 -30.51
N SER A 54 43.98 18.06 -30.52
CA SER A 54 44.35 19.07 -31.51
C SER A 54 43.50 20.35 -31.59
N GLY A 55 43.95 21.37 -30.86
CA GLY A 55 43.83 22.76 -31.33
C GLY A 55 42.59 23.53 -30.90
N ALA A 56 42.39 23.72 -29.60
CA ALA A 56 41.78 24.94 -29.05
C ALA A 56 41.87 24.92 -27.51
N VAL A 57 43.08 25.13 -26.98
CA VAL A 57 43.18 25.92 -25.73
C VAL A 57 43.27 27.36 -26.21
N SER A 58 42.15 27.92 -26.65
CA SER A 58 42.02 29.35 -26.92
C SER A 58 41.00 29.92 -25.95
N GLY A 59 41.48 30.15 -24.73
CA GLY A 59 40.87 31.12 -23.84
C GLY A 59 39.67 30.60 -23.06
N ILE A 60 39.74 30.86 -21.75
CA ILE A 60 38.58 31.05 -20.88
C ILE A 60 37.88 32.37 -21.28
N GLY A 61 37.59 32.53 -22.57
CA GLY A 61 37.21 33.77 -23.22
C GLY A 61 37.11 33.57 -24.73
N GLY A 62 35.93 33.15 -25.21
CA GLY A 62 35.61 33.11 -26.64
C GLY A 62 34.75 31.94 -27.10
N ASP A 63 34.74 30.80 -26.40
CA ASP A 63 33.99 29.62 -26.82
C ASP A 63 32.56 29.60 -26.25
N ASP A 64 31.71 30.49 -26.76
CA ASP A 64 30.25 30.50 -26.49
C ASP A 64 29.63 29.11 -26.72
N GLY A 65 30.15 28.34 -27.68
CA GLY A 65 29.69 26.99 -27.98
C GLY A 65 29.99 25.94 -26.90
N LEU A 66 31.11 26.04 -26.17
CA LEU A 66 31.44 25.11 -25.08
C LEU A 66 30.65 25.45 -23.82
N ALA A 67 30.56 26.74 -23.48
CA ALA A 67 29.72 27.22 -22.40
C ALA A 67 28.25 26.82 -22.63
N GLN A 68 27.72 27.00 -23.85
CA GLN A 68 26.37 26.56 -24.21
C GLN A 68 26.20 25.04 -24.09
N LYS A 69 27.18 24.22 -24.48
CA LYS A 69 27.10 22.75 -24.32
C LYS A 69 27.03 22.33 -22.85
N ILE A 70 27.82 22.96 -21.97
CA ILE A 70 27.79 22.71 -20.53
C ILE A 70 26.43 23.10 -19.95
N VAL A 71 25.95 24.31 -20.29
CA VAL A 71 24.64 24.80 -19.84
C VAL A 71 23.51 23.88 -20.30
N ASN A 72 23.54 23.40 -21.55
CA ASN A 72 22.55 22.46 -22.08
C ASN A 72 22.62 21.09 -21.38
N ALA A 73 23.82 20.61 -21.06
CA ALA A 73 23.99 19.37 -20.31
C ALA A 73 23.45 19.48 -18.88
N VAL A 74 23.69 20.62 -18.21
CA VAL A 74 23.15 20.92 -16.88
C VAL A 74 21.63 21.08 -16.92
N ASP A 75 21.07 21.78 -17.89
CA ASP A 75 19.62 21.94 -18.05
C ASP A 75 18.93 20.58 -18.27
N THR A 76 19.54 19.71 -19.08
CA THR A 76 19.05 18.33 -19.25
C THR A 76 19.12 17.54 -17.95
N ALA A 77 20.17 17.74 -17.14
CA ALA A 77 20.32 17.11 -15.83
C ALA A 77 19.21 17.56 -14.86
N LEU A 78 18.97 18.87 -14.81
CA LEU A 78 17.96 19.47 -13.94
C LEU A 78 16.56 19.00 -14.33
N LYS A 79 16.24 18.98 -15.62
CA LYS A 79 14.97 18.42 -16.14
C LYS A 79 14.77 16.96 -15.74
N ALA A 80 15.82 16.15 -15.76
CA ALA A 80 15.73 14.75 -15.31
C ALA A 80 15.49 14.65 -13.79
N VAL A 81 16.16 15.47 -12.99
CA VAL A 81 15.93 15.54 -11.53
C VAL A 81 14.52 16.01 -11.20
N ASP A 82 14.01 17.03 -11.90
CA ASP A 82 12.68 17.56 -11.71
C ASP A 82 11.60 16.55 -12.11
N THR A 83 11.82 15.80 -13.20
CA THR A 83 10.95 14.69 -13.59
C THR A 83 10.90 13.60 -12.51
N ALA A 84 12.04 13.23 -11.95
CA ALA A 84 12.10 12.26 -10.85
C ALA A 84 11.38 12.77 -9.59
N ARG A 85 11.58 14.03 -9.20
CA ARG A 85 10.87 14.67 -8.08
C ARG A 85 9.37 14.73 -8.29
N SER A 86 8.93 15.09 -9.49
CA SER A 86 7.52 15.12 -9.88
C SER A 86 6.88 13.73 -9.73
N ASN A 87 7.57 12.69 -10.20
CA ASN A 87 7.08 11.32 -10.06
C ASN A 87 6.99 10.87 -8.59
N LEU A 88 8.01 11.18 -7.78
CA LEU A 88 7.97 10.92 -6.34
C LEU A 88 6.81 11.64 -5.64
N GLY A 89 6.53 12.90 -6.01
CA GLY A 89 5.37 13.63 -5.49
C GLY A 89 4.03 12.99 -5.89
N ALA A 90 3.91 12.53 -7.14
CA ALA A 90 2.73 11.80 -7.60
C ALA A 90 2.53 10.49 -6.83
N ILE A 91 3.63 9.76 -6.57
CA ILE A 91 3.64 8.54 -5.77
C ILE A 91 3.22 8.84 -4.31
N GLN A 92 3.71 9.93 -3.70
CA GLN A 92 3.30 10.34 -2.35
C GLN A 92 1.79 10.62 -2.26
N ASN A 93 1.23 11.37 -3.21
CA ASN A 93 -0.22 11.61 -3.27
C ASN A 93 -1.02 10.32 -3.39
N ARG A 94 -0.51 9.36 -4.17
CA ARG A 94 -1.14 8.06 -4.34
C ARG A 94 -1.05 7.20 -3.08
N PHE A 95 0.08 7.25 -2.35
CA PHE A 95 0.18 6.60 -1.03
C PHE A 95 -0.80 7.21 -0.04
N GLU A 96 -0.90 8.53 0.07
CA GLU A 96 -1.80 9.20 1.01
C GLU A 96 -3.28 8.84 0.77
N SER A 97 -3.70 8.88 -0.51
CA SER A 97 -5.05 8.46 -0.91
C SER A 97 -5.30 7.00 -0.61
N THR A 98 -4.31 6.13 -0.85
CA THR A 98 -4.48 4.70 -0.62
C THR A 98 -4.51 4.36 0.87
N ILE A 99 -3.67 5.00 1.69
CA ILE A 99 -3.67 4.86 3.15
C ILE A 99 -5.06 5.24 3.70
N THR A 100 -5.60 6.38 3.26
CA THR A 100 -6.93 6.82 3.67
C THR A 100 -8.01 5.80 3.29
N ASN A 101 -7.95 5.25 2.06
CA ASN A 101 -8.90 4.24 1.60
C ASN A 101 -8.79 2.91 2.36
N VAL A 102 -7.56 2.44 2.61
CA VAL A 102 -7.30 1.21 3.37
C VAL A 102 -7.77 1.36 4.82
N ASN A 103 -7.50 2.49 5.47
CA ASN A 103 -8.00 2.77 6.82
C ASN A 103 -9.53 2.73 6.89
N ASN A 104 -10.21 3.35 5.92
CA ASN A 104 -11.68 3.28 5.83
C ASN A 104 -12.17 1.84 5.64
N THR A 105 -11.49 1.06 4.80
CA THR A 105 -11.81 -0.35 4.57
C THR A 105 -11.60 -1.19 5.84
N ILE A 106 -10.50 -0.97 6.57
CA ILE A 106 -10.22 -1.64 7.85
C ILE A 106 -11.31 -1.31 8.87
N ASN A 107 -11.69 -0.03 9.01
CA ASN A 107 -12.77 0.38 9.92
C ASN A 107 -14.11 -0.28 9.56
N ASN A 108 -14.48 -0.27 8.27
CA ASN A 108 -15.70 -0.90 7.79
C ASN A 108 -15.68 -2.43 8.02
N LEU A 109 -14.56 -3.08 7.75
CA LEU A 109 -14.40 -4.52 7.94
C LEU A 109 -14.41 -4.88 9.44
N SER A 110 -13.77 -4.09 10.29
CA SER A 110 -13.79 -4.26 11.75
C SER A 110 -15.22 -4.14 12.29
N ASN A 111 -15.95 -3.11 11.88
CA ASN A 111 -17.36 -2.91 12.25
C ASN A 111 -18.25 -4.07 11.76
N ALA A 112 -18.06 -4.53 10.52
CA ALA A 112 -18.81 -5.66 9.99
C ALA A 112 -18.49 -6.96 10.75
N ARG A 113 -17.22 -7.22 11.05
CA ARG A 113 -16.78 -8.38 11.85
C ARG A 113 -17.34 -8.34 13.26
N GLY A 114 -17.31 -7.19 13.92
CA GLY A 114 -17.90 -7.00 15.25
C GLY A 114 -19.41 -7.30 15.25
N ARG A 115 -20.15 -6.76 14.28
CA ARG A 115 -21.59 -7.05 14.15
C ARG A 115 -21.91 -8.53 13.93
N ILE A 116 -21.07 -9.24 13.16
CA ILE A 116 -21.23 -10.69 12.95
C ILE A 116 -20.93 -11.44 14.26
N GLN A 117 -19.81 -11.14 14.90
CA GLN A 117 -19.41 -11.80 16.15
C GLN A 117 -20.42 -11.56 17.28
N ASP A 118 -20.91 -10.33 17.43
CA ASP A 118 -21.89 -9.96 18.45
C ASP A 118 -23.25 -10.61 18.17
N ALA A 119 -23.67 -10.71 16.90
CA ALA A 119 -24.91 -11.39 16.52
C ALA A 119 -24.83 -12.90 16.77
N ASP A 120 -23.73 -13.53 16.38
CA ASP A 120 -23.50 -14.96 16.62
C ASP A 120 -23.42 -15.26 18.12
N TYR A 121 -22.75 -14.39 18.89
CA TYR A 121 -22.69 -14.51 20.34
C TYR A 121 -24.07 -14.36 21.00
N ALA A 122 -24.88 -13.38 20.56
CA ALA A 122 -26.24 -13.20 21.06
C ALA A 122 -27.13 -14.41 20.80
N VAL A 123 -27.01 -15.05 19.63
CA VAL A 123 -27.76 -16.28 19.29
C VAL A 123 -27.32 -17.45 20.16
N GLU A 124 -26.00 -17.66 20.32
CA GLU A 124 -25.47 -18.77 21.13
C GLU A 124 -25.84 -18.60 22.61
N VAL A 125 -25.69 -17.40 23.16
CA VAL A 125 -26.08 -17.11 24.56
C VAL A 125 -27.58 -17.28 24.76
N SER A 126 -28.40 -16.91 23.78
CA SER A 126 -29.86 -17.14 23.84
C SER A 126 -30.20 -18.63 23.84
N ASN A 127 -29.53 -19.43 23.00
CA ASN A 127 -29.71 -20.87 22.96
C ASN A 127 -29.22 -21.55 24.25
N MET A 128 -28.06 -21.14 24.77
CA MET A 128 -27.53 -21.61 26.06
C MET A 128 -28.50 -21.27 27.19
N THR A 129 -29.01 -20.04 27.22
CA THR A 129 -29.98 -19.59 28.25
C THR A 129 -31.29 -20.37 28.14
N LYS A 130 -31.81 -20.57 26.93
CA LYS A 130 -33.00 -21.39 26.69
C LYS A 130 -32.78 -22.84 27.13
N ALA A 131 -31.61 -23.42 26.85
CA ALA A 131 -31.25 -24.76 27.29
C ALA A 131 -31.18 -24.86 28.83
N ASN A 132 -30.56 -23.88 29.49
CA ASN A 132 -30.50 -23.82 30.96
C ASN A 132 -31.90 -23.68 31.59
N ILE A 133 -32.77 -22.82 31.03
CA ILE A 133 -34.16 -22.68 31.48
C ILE A 133 -34.93 -23.97 31.28
N LEU A 134 -34.77 -24.66 30.13
CA LEU A 134 -35.41 -25.95 29.88
C LEU A 134 -34.93 -27.05 30.83
N GLN A 135 -33.66 -27.05 31.23
CA GLN A 135 -33.15 -28.00 32.22
C GLN A 135 -33.72 -27.73 33.63
N GLN A 136 -33.80 -26.46 34.05
CA GLN A 136 -34.42 -26.09 35.34
C GLN A 136 -35.94 -26.32 35.34
N ALA A 137 -36.62 -25.98 34.25
CA ALA A 137 -38.06 -26.25 34.08
C ALA A 137 -38.33 -27.75 33.99
N GLY A 138 -37.49 -28.52 33.29
CA GLY A 138 -37.60 -29.97 33.19
C GLY A 138 -37.52 -30.66 34.55
N THR A 139 -36.61 -30.22 35.43
CA THR A 139 -36.50 -30.76 36.79
C THR A 139 -37.67 -30.35 37.69
N SER A 140 -38.17 -29.11 37.60
CA SER A 140 -39.36 -28.66 38.35
C SER A 140 -40.65 -29.32 37.84
N VAL A 141 -40.84 -29.43 36.53
CA VAL A 141 -42.01 -30.10 35.94
C VAL A 141 -41.99 -31.58 36.27
N LEU A 142 -40.82 -32.23 36.26
CA LEU A 142 -40.69 -33.63 36.67
C LEU A 142 -40.99 -33.83 38.16
N SER A 143 -40.54 -32.91 39.04
CA SER A 143 -40.88 -32.99 40.47
C SER A 143 -42.37 -32.78 40.73
N GLN A 144 -43.00 -31.85 39.99
CA GLN A 144 -44.42 -31.56 40.11
C GLN A 144 -45.28 -32.70 39.51
N ALA A 145 -44.89 -33.25 38.37
CA ALA A 145 -45.54 -34.41 37.76
C ALA A 145 -45.46 -35.67 38.64
N ASN A 146 -44.39 -35.84 39.42
CA ASN A 146 -44.26 -36.94 40.38
C ASN A 146 -45.14 -36.76 41.64
N GLN A 147 -45.53 -35.54 42.00
CA GLN A 147 -46.40 -35.27 43.15
C GLN A 147 -47.89 -35.46 42.83
N VAL A 148 -48.31 -35.20 41.59
CA VAL A 148 -49.71 -35.34 41.13
C VAL A 148 -50.29 -36.76 41.33
N PRO A 149 -49.63 -37.88 40.99
CA PRO A 149 -50.21 -39.20 41.19
C PRO A 149 -50.35 -39.59 42.68
N GLN A 150 -49.52 -39.05 43.57
CA GLN A 150 -49.61 -39.34 45.01
C GLN A 150 -50.83 -38.67 45.66
N THR A 151 -51.21 -37.48 45.22
CA THR A 151 -52.44 -36.82 45.69
C THR A 151 -53.70 -37.50 45.18
N VAL A 152 -53.67 -38.09 43.97
CA VAL A 152 -54.79 -38.88 43.43
C VAL A 152 -54.98 -40.19 44.20
N LEU A 153 -53.90 -40.87 44.60
CA LEU A 153 -53.97 -42.07 45.45
C LEU A 153 -54.49 -41.77 46.87
N SER A 154 -54.27 -40.56 47.38
CA SER A 154 -54.88 -40.09 48.63
C SER A 154 -56.39 -39.87 48.55
N LEU A 155 -56.94 -39.66 47.34
CA LEU A 155 -58.38 -39.45 47.11
C LEU A 155 -59.15 -40.75 46.87
N LEU A 156 -58.44 -41.87 46.67
CA LEU A 156 -59.00 -43.21 46.46
C LEU A 156 -58.92 -44.11 47.71
N ARG A 157 -58.56 -43.55 48.86
CA ARG A 157 -58.46 -44.25 50.16
C ARG A 157 -59.50 -43.76 51.16
#